data_AF-A0A1C3N2A7-F1
#
_entry.id   AF-A0A1C3N2A7-F1
#
_cell.length_a   1.000
_cell.length_b   1.000
_cell.length_c   1.000
_cell.angle_alpha   90.00
_cell.angle_beta   90.00
_cell.angle_gamma   90.00
#
_symmetry.space_group_name_H-M   'P 1'
#
loop_
_entity.id
_entity.type
_entity.pdbx_description
1 polymer ?
#
loop_
_entity_poly.entity_id
_entity_poly.type
_entity_poly.pdbx_seq_one_letter_code
_entity_poly.pdbx_strand_id
1 'polypeptide(L)'
;MTHRPGNSPLTPTRRAAGLLAGLALGVALLAGCSSEGADTDCSIAGSCTVTFQRGVDASASILGVDAKLVGVQGDQVTVEVAGEQVTLLAGQQAAEVGGLAVTLDSVTDQEIKIRVSQGG
;
A
#
# COMPACT_ATOMS: atom_id res chain seq x y z
N MET A 1 -59.66 -12.07 6.52
CA MET A 1 -59.12 -12.82 7.69
C MET A 1 -57.81 -12.14 8.08
N THR A 2 -57.78 -11.69 9.32
CA THR A 2 -56.75 -10.87 9.97
C THR A 2 -55.63 -11.73 10.54
N HIS A 3 -54.37 -11.32 10.38
CA HIS A 3 -53.34 -11.64 11.37
C HIS A 3 -52.41 -10.45 11.59
N ARG A 4 -52.34 -10.03 12.86
CA ARG A 4 -51.41 -9.07 13.49
C ARG A 4 -50.66 -9.87 14.58
N PRO A 5 -49.83 -9.24 15.43
CA PRO A 5 -48.39 -8.93 15.30
C PRO A 5 -47.48 -9.90 16.08
N GLY A 6 -46.16 -9.78 15.93
CA GLY A 6 -45.16 -10.38 16.81
C GLY A 6 -43.95 -9.46 17.00
N ASN A 7 -43.71 -9.07 18.25
CA ASN A 7 -42.76 -8.06 18.74
C ASN A 7 -41.30 -8.58 18.78
N SER A 8 -40.33 -7.67 18.62
CA SER A 8 -38.87 -7.79 18.90
C SER A 8 -38.57 -8.05 20.40
N PRO A 9 -37.31 -8.05 20.93
CA PRO A 9 -35.94 -8.16 20.37
C PRO A 9 -35.02 -9.14 21.16
N LEU A 10 -33.90 -9.64 20.61
CA LEU A 10 -32.74 -10.12 21.40
C LEU A 10 -31.42 -10.01 20.59
N THR A 11 -30.70 -8.90 20.76
CA THR A 11 -29.22 -8.87 20.77
C THR A 11 -28.79 -9.13 22.23
N PRO A 12 -27.55 -9.55 22.57
CA PRO A 12 -26.36 -9.77 21.75
C PRO A 12 -25.64 -11.11 22.06
N THR A 13 -25.10 -11.80 21.06
CA THR A 13 -24.12 -12.87 21.35
C THR A 13 -22.90 -12.73 20.48
N ARG A 14 -21.82 -12.30 21.14
CA ARG A 14 -20.45 -12.32 20.65
C ARG A 14 -20.17 -13.64 19.94
N ARG A 15 -20.04 -13.59 18.63
CA ARG A 15 -19.28 -14.57 17.85
C ARG A 15 -18.06 -13.83 17.34
N ALA A 16 -17.13 -13.55 18.25
CA ALA A 16 -15.74 -13.36 17.92
C ALA A 16 -15.21 -14.72 17.46
N ALA A 17 -15.38 -15.03 16.18
CA ALA A 17 -14.82 -16.22 15.56
C ALA A 17 -14.73 -15.99 14.05
N GLY A 18 -13.49 -15.79 13.58
CA GLY A 18 -13.12 -16.14 12.22
C GLY A 18 -13.37 -15.10 11.14
N LEU A 19 -12.74 -13.93 11.24
CA LEU A 19 -12.44 -13.10 10.07
C LEU A 19 -10.92 -12.89 9.97
N LEU A 20 -10.18 -14.01 9.91
CA LEU A 20 -8.76 -14.05 9.52
C LEU A 20 -8.57 -15.01 8.33
N ALA A 21 -9.55 -15.06 7.43
CA ALA A 21 -9.50 -15.85 6.19
C ALA A 21 -9.49 -14.94 4.96
N GLY A 22 -8.64 -13.90 4.98
CA GLY A 22 -8.69 -12.81 3.99
C GLY A 22 -7.40 -12.52 3.21
N LEU A 23 -6.29 -13.24 3.40
CA LEU A 23 -5.00 -12.81 2.84
C LEU A 23 -4.23 -13.84 2.00
N ALA A 24 -4.75 -15.05 1.77
CA ALA A 24 -3.98 -16.10 1.08
C ALA A 24 -4.27 -16.27 -0.43
N LEU A 25 -5.13 -15.44 -1.03
CA LEU A 25 -5.54 -15.57 -2.45
C LEU A 25 -5.12 -14.38 -3.34
N GLY A 26 -4.08 -13.63 -2.95
CA GLY A 26 -3.56 -12.48 -3.72
C GLY A 26 -2.31 -12.75 -4.57
N VAL A 27 -1.77 -13.97 -4.59
CA VAL A 27 -0.37 -14.22 -5.03
C VAL A 27 -0.22 -14.59 -6.52
N ALA A 28 -1.32 -14.69 -7.29
CA ALA A 28 -1.26 -15.31 -8.62
C ALA A 28 -1.20 -14.36 -9.83
N LEU A 29 -1.38 -13.03 -9.66
CA LEU A 29 -1.57 -12.12 -10.82
C LEU A 29 -0.54 -10.99 -10.97
N LEU A 30 0.44 -10.86 -10.07
CA LEU A 30 1.45 -9.81 -10.13
C LEU A 30 2.82 -10.42 -10.42
N ALA A 31 3.03 -10.92 -11.63
CA ALA A 31 4.30 -11.49 -12.09
C ALA A 31 5.48 -10.48 -12.18
N GLY A 32 5.42 -9.36 -11.43
CA GLY A 32 6.44 -8.33 -11.41
C GLY A 32 6.55 -7.53 -10.12
N CYS A 33 5.75 -7.82 -9.07
CA CYS A 33 5.86 -7.14 -7.79
C CYS A 33 6.33 -8.11 -6.71
N SER A 34 7.56 -7.93 -6.25
CA SER A 34 8.13 -8.64 -5.09
C SER A 34 8.57 -7.60 -4.07
N SER A 35 8.08 -7.67 -2.83
CA SER A 35 8.47 -6.74 -1.77
C SER A 35 8.98 -7.46 -0.53
N GLU A 36 10.05 -6.94 0.06
CA GLU A 36 10.66 -7.43 1.30
C GLU A 36 10.60 -6.31 2.35
N GLY A 37 9.86 -6.54 3.43
CA GLY A 37 9.66 -5.54 4.49
C GLY A 37 8.71 -4.39 4.15
N ALA A 38 7.98 -4.48 3.03
CA ALA A 38 6.97 -3.51 2.61
C ALA A 38 5.69 -4.20 2.09
N ASP A 39 4.54 -3.65 2.44
CA ASP A 39 3.23 -4.09 1.93
C ASP A 39 2.95 -3.41 0.59
N THR A 40 2.72 -4.19 -0.47
CA THR A 40 2.46 -3.68 -1.82
C THR A 40 1.05 -4.02 -2.27
N ASP A 41 0.21 -3.00 -2.49
CA ASP A 41 -1.14 -3.14 -3.01
C ASP A 41 -1.22 -2.60 -4.44
N CYS A 42 -1.28 -3.50 -5.42
CA CYS A 42 -1.35 -3.14 -6.84
C CYS A 42 -2.77 -3.30 -7.38
N SER A 43 -3.32 -2.20 -7.87
CA SER A 43 -4.57 -2.15 -8.61
C SER A 43 -4.42 -2.74 -10.02
N ILE A 44 -5.53 -3.27 -10.55
CA ILE A 44 -5.59 -3.77 -11.93
C ILE A 44 -5.35 -2.70 -13.00
N ALA A 45 -5.45 -1.42 -12.62
CA ALA A 45 -5.20 -0.27 -13.48
C ALA A 45 -3.71 0.12 -13.57
N GLY A 46 -2.80 -0.66 -12.96
CA GLY A 46 -1.35 -0.42 -13.05
C GLY A 46 -0.79 0.61 -12.06
N SER A 47 -1.56 0.96 -11.02
CA SER A 47 -1.05 1.73 -9.88
C SER A 47 -0.82 0.82 -8.67
N CYS A 48 0.32 0.95 -8.02
CA CYS A 48 0.75 0.21 -6.85
C CYS A 48 0.98 1.16 -5.68
N THR A 49 0.48 0.82 -4.50
CA THR A 49 0.75 1.53 -3.26
C THR A 49 1.69 0.67 -2.42
N VAL A 50 2.88 1.19 -2.15
CA VAL A 50 3.89 0.55 -1.31
C VAL A 50 3.88 1.22 0.05
N THR A 51 3.68 0.43 1.10
CA THR A 51 3.71 0.90 2.48
C THR A 51 4.99 0.39 3.14
N PHE A 52 5.89 1.33 3.45
CA PHE A 52 7.13 1.08 4.15
C PHE A 52 6.93 1.34 5.64
N GLN A 53 7.28 0.37 6.49
CA GLN A 53 7.33 0.54 7.94
C GLN A 53 8.59 1.34 8.31
N ARG A 54 8.50 2.27 9.26
CA ARG A 54 9.68 2.99 9.74
C ARG A 54 10.56 2.13 10.64
N GLY A 55 11.87 2.35 10.55
CA GLY A 55 12.86 1.67 11.39
C GLY A 55 13.28 0.29 10.91
N VAL A 56 12.86 -0.11 9.71
CA VAL A 56 13.34 -1.31 9.02
C VAL A 56 13.98 -0.91 7.69
N ASP A 57 15.06 -1.59 7.31
CA ASP A 57 15.56 -1.55 5.94
C ASP A 57 14.51 -2.21 5.04
N ALA A 58 13.81 -1.42 4.23
CA ALA A 58 12.72 -1.89 3.41
C ALA A 58 12.96 -1.58 1.93
N SER A 59 12.75 -2.60 1.10
CA SER A 59 12.93 -2.56 -0.35
C SER A 59 11.77 -3.26 -1.04
N ALA A 60 11.27 -2.67 -2.11
CA ALA A 60 10.19 -3.24 -2.90
C ALA A 60 10.57 -3.17 -4.38
N SER A 61 10.47 -4.27 -5.09
CA SER A 61 10.55 -4.33 -6.54
C SER A 61 9.13 -4.24 -7.09
N ILE A 62 8.83 -3.15 -7.80
CA ILE A 62 7.52 -2.90 -8.41
C ILE A 62 7.69 -2.97 -9.92
N LEU A 63 7.00 -3.91 -10.56
CA LEU A 63 7.03 -4.12 -12.01
C LEU A 63 8.46 -4.36 -12.56
N GLY A 64 9.33 -5.00 -11.76
CA GLY A 64 10.75 -5.23 -12.09
C GLY A 64 11.66 -4.01 -11.90
N VAL A 65 11.16 -2.92 -11.35
CA VAL A 65 11.96 -1.76 -10.92
C VAL A 65 12.13 -1.80 -9.41
N ASP A 66 13.38 -1.80 -8.95
CA ASP A 66 13.70 -1.75 -7.53
C ASP A 66 13.47 -0.34 -6.98
N ALA A 67 12.70 -0.25 -5.91
CA ALA A 67 12.49 0.93 -5.10
C ALA A 67 13.00 0.67 -3.68
N LYS A 68 13.96 1.48 -3.24
CA LYS A 68 14.57 1.37 -1.92
C LYS A 68 14.37 2.67 -1.14
N LEU A 69 13.98 2.55 0.11
CA LEU A 69 13.97 3.68 1.03
C LEU A 69 15.41 3.98 1.48
N VAL A 70 15.92 5.16 1.11
CA VAL A 70 17.30 5.59 1.48
C VAL A 70 17.31 6.60 2.61
N GLY A 71 16.24 7.39 2.77
CA GLY A 71 16.18 8.36 3.85
C GLY A 71 14.81 8.97 4.06
N VAL A 72 14.54 9.39 5.29
CA VAL A 72 13.31 10.07 5.69
C VAL A 72 13.70 11.22 6.61
N GLN A 73 13.30 12.44 6.25
CA GLN A 73 13.62 13.67 6.97
C GLN A 73 12.35 14.53 7.08
N GLY A 74 11.65 14.41 8.22
CA GLY A 74 10.35 15.07 8.40
C GLY A 74 9.35 14.60 7.34
N ASP A 75 8.85 15.54 6.54
CA ASP A 75 7.88 15.29 5.46
C ASP A 75 8.53 14.95 4.10
N GLN A 76 9.87 14.86 4.08
CA GLN A 76 10.66 14.59 2.90
C GLN A 76 11.17 13.14 2.94
N VAL A 77 10.99 12.43 1.83
CA VAL A 77 11.40 11.02 1.69
C VAL A 77 12.31 10.90 0.49
N THR A 78 13.50 10.36 0.70
CA THR A 78 14.42 10.00 -0.37
C THR A 78 14.26 8.51 -0.64
N VAL A 79 13.95 8.18 -1.88
CA VAL A 79 13.91 6.81 -2.40
C VAL A 79 14.86 6.67 -3.56
N GLU A 80 15.44 5.49 -3.70
CA GLU A 80 16.21 5.10 -4.88
C GLU A 80 15.31 4.22 -5.74
N VAL A 81 15.07 4.64 -6.97
CA VAL A 81 14.20 3.94 -7.93
C VAL A 81 15.02 3.67 -9.18
N ALA A 82 15.13 2.40 -9.59
CA ALA A 82 15.98 1.97 -10.71
C ALA A 82 17.46 2.42 -10.60
N GLY A 83 17.99 2.59 -9.37
CA GLY A 83 19.34 3.08 -9.11
C GLY A 83 19.49 4.61 -9.13
N GLU A 84 18.39 5.35 -9.28
CA GLU A 84 18.38 6.81 -9.27
C GLU A 84 17.71 7.35 -7.99
N GLN A 85 18.39 8.24 -7.27
CA GLN A 85 17.88 8.79 -6.02
C GLN A 85 16.96 9.98 -6.27
N VAL A 86 15.72 9.88 -5.80
CA VAL A 86 14.69 10.90 -5.96
C VAL A 86 14.13 11.27 -4.61
N THR A 87 13.96 12.58 -4.42
CA THR A 87 13.41 13.15 -3.20
C THR A 87 11.97 13.54 -3.45
N LEU A 88 11.08 12.95 -2.67
CA LEU A 88 9.65 13.16 -2.71
C LEU A 88 9.20 13.95 -1.49
N LEU A 89 8.15 14.72 -1.67
CA LEU A 89 7.53 15.55 -0.64
C LEU A 89 6.04 15.23 -0.58
N ALA A 90 5.51 15.12 0.63
CA ALA A 90 4.11 14.73 0.82
C ALA A 90 3.18 15.77 0.20
N GLY A 91 2.21 15.32 -0.60
CA GLY A 91 1.26 16.20 -1.29
C GLY A 91 1.84 17.01 -2.45
N GLN A 92 3.06 16.72 -2.90
CA GLN A 92 3.60 17.27 -4.14
C GLN A 92 3.28 16.38 -5.34
N GLN A 93 3.58 16.92 -6.53
CA GLN A 93 3.38 16.24 -7.81
C GLN A 93 4.26 14.97 -7.90
N ALA A 94 3.81 14.00 -8.69
CA ALA A 94 4.58 12.80 -8.95
C ALA A 94 5.96 13.13 -9.54
N ALA A 95 6.99 12.41 -9.09
CA ALA A 95 8.30 12.41 -9.72
C ALA A 95 8.37 11.27 -10.73
N GLU A 96 8.79 11.58 -11.96
CA GLU A 96 8.97 10.59 -13.02
C GLU A 96 10.38 10.01 -12.95
N VAL A 97 10.51 8.69 -12.75
CA VAL A 97 11.79 7.99 -12.63
C VAL A 97 11.69 6.63 -13.30
N GLY A 98 12.58 6.35 -14.26
CA GLY A 98 12.58 5.05 -14.94
C GLY A 98 11.28 4.71 -15.69
N GLY A 99 10.51 5.72 -16.13
CA GLY A 99 9.20 5.52 -16.76
C GLY A 99 8.07 5.20 -15.78
N LEU A 100 8.27 5.47 -14.49
CA LEU A 100 7.28 5.33 -13.44
C LEU A 100 7.01 6.69 -12.79
N ALA A 101 5.74 6.97 -12.54
CA ALA A 101 5.30 8.11 -11.76
C ALA A 101 5.28 7.71 -10.27
N VAL A 102 6.13 8.34 -9.48
CA VAL A 102 6.31 8.05 -8.05
C VAL A 102 5.81 9.22 -7.21
N THR A 103 4.84 8.97 -6.34
CA THR A 103 4.20 10.00 -5.51
C THR A 103 4.25 9.61 -4.04
N LEU A 104 4.53 10.59 -3.18
CA LEU A 104 4.46 10.40 -1.73
C LEU A 104 3.04 10.74 -1.24
N ASP A 105 2.27 9.69 -0.93
CA ASP A 105 0.88 9.82 -0.46
C ASP A 105 0.84 10.28 1.00
N SER A 106 1.61 9.64 1.89
CA SER A 106 1.62 10.01 3.31
C SER A 106 2.90 9.61 4.03
N VAL A 107 3.30 10.41 5.01
CA VAL A 107 4.38 10.13 5.97
C VAL A 107 3.78 10.30 7.37
N THR A 108 3.93 9.30 8.25
CA THR A 108 3.32 9.32 9.60
C THR A 108 4.36 9.25 10.73
N ASP A 109 4.03 8.71 11.91
CA ASP A 109 4.82 8.02 12.97
C ASP A 109 5.50 6.70 12.63
N GLN A 110 4.81 5.92 11.81
CA GLN A 110 4.98 4.47 11.79
C GLN A 110 5.16 3.95 10.38
N GLU A 111 4.49 4.58 9.42
CA GLU A 111 4.40 4.13 8.04
C GLU A 111 4.64 5.28 7.06
N ILE A 112 5.15 4.92 5.89
CA ILE A 112 5.34 5.78 4.73
C ILE A 112 4.65 5.11 3.56
N LYS A 113 3.72 5.83 2.93
CA LYS A 113 2.95 5.32 1.79
C LYS A 113 3.40 6.02 0.53
N ILE A 114 3.90 5.24 -0.41
CA ILE A 114 4.36 5.70 -1.71
C ILE A 114 3.47 5.06 -2.75
N ARG A 115 2.93 5.87 -3.64
CA ARG A 115 2.18 5.42 -4.81
C ARG A 115 3.09 5.43 -6.01
N VAL A 116 3.12 4.33 -6.73
CA VAL A 116 3.86 4.15 -7.98
C VAL A 116 2.85 3.79 -9.06
N SER A 117 2.91 4.46 -10.20
CA SER A 117 2.13 4.10 -11.38
C SER A 117 2.99 4.14 -12.63
N GLN A 118 2.54 3.56 -13.73
CA GLN A 118 3.24 3.74 -15.01
C GLN A 118 3.24 5.23 -15.39
N GLY A 119 4.42 5.76 -15.69
CA GLY A 119 4.59 7.09 -16.25
C GLY A 119 4.12 7.10 -17.70
N GLY A 120 3.43 8.15 -18.10
CA GLY A 120 2.82 8.30 -19.43
C GLY A 120 3.81 8.55 -20.55
#